data_AF-A0ABD0RU50-F1
#
_entry.id   AF-A0ABD0RU50-F1
#
_cell.length_a   1.000
_cell.length_b   1.000
_cell.length_c   1.000
_cell.angle_alpha   90.00
_cell.angle_beta   90.00
_cell.angle_gamma   90.00
#
_symmetry.space_group_name_H-M   'P 1'
#
loop_
_entity.id
_entity.type
_entity.pdbx_description
1 polymer ?
#
loop_
_entity_poly.entity_id
_entity_poly.type
_entity_poly.pdbx_seq_one_letter_code
_entity_poly.pdbx_strand_id
1 'polypeptide(L)'
;LPPVAAAQLEADAELAAMLLRAAKSIGLVVRQPPSPEPSRLDDWFLGSRRDSSQPRPAPVPFFPEVHEELTKTWKAPYSTRTRPDSFLLTTLDDGAARGYVDVPQVERAVAVHLCPQNATTWRNRPHLPSKACKLLSALAAKAYSAAGQAASALHPMAILQVHQAQALKQLHEGRPDKGVMQELRTVTNFALRATKVTARSLGQVMATMVVQERHLWLNLAQMADTDKVCFLDAPISQAGLFGDTVEDFAQQFSAVQKQIEAIKHILPRRESIKPPPAKPSSARRRGGPPAASTPAPPPPPPPK
;
A
#
# COMPACT_ATOMS: atom_id res chain seq x y z
N LEU A 1 6.72 -30.92 -22.56
CA LEU A 1 6.65 -29.54 -22.04
C LEU A 1 5.77 -28.73 -22.98
N PRO A 2 4.78 -27.96 -22.50
CA PRO A 2 3.91 -27.23 -23.41
C PRO A 2 4.73 -26.14 -24.13
N PRO A 3 4.45 -25.83 -25.41
CA PRO A 3 5.19 -24.85 -26.21
C PRO A 3 5.18 -23.43 -25.61
N VAL A 4 4.27 -23.15 -24.68
CA VAL A 4 4.08 -21.85 -24.01
C VAL A 4 5.22 -21.53 -23.02
N ALA A 5 5.69 -22.51 -22.24
CA ALA A 5 6.75 -22.28 -21.25
C ALA A 5 8.15 -22.11 -21.88
N ALA A 6 8.29 -22.61 -23.11
CA ALA A 6 9.41 -22.43 -24.04
C ALA A 6 9.71 -20.96 -24.37
N ALA A 7 8.70 -20.33 -24.98
CA ALA A 7 8.76 -18.98 -25.54
C ALA A 7 9.05 -17.91 -24.48
N GLN A 8 8.57 -18.19 -23.28
CA GLN A 8 8.64 -17.31 -22.15
C GLN A 8 10.05 -17.03 -21.64
N LEU A 9 10.84 -18.10 -21.55
CA LEU A 9 12.18 -18.06 -20.99
C LEU A 9 13.16 -17.31 -21.92
N GLU A 10 12.86 -17.26 -23.22
CA GLU A 10 13.65 -16.55 -24.23
C GLU A 10 13.41 -15.04 -24.23
N ALA A 11 12.14 -14.61 -24.09
CA ALA A 11 11.76 -13.21 -23.95
C ALA A 11 12.43 -12.58 -22.71
N ASP A 12 12.40 -13.29 -21.58
CA ASP A 12 13.05 -12.86 -20.33
C ASP A 12 14.57 -12.75 -20.49
N ALA A 13 15.21 -13.64 -21.24
CA ALA A 13 16.66 -13.63 -21.47
C ALA A 13 17.10 -12.47 -22.38
N GLU A 14 16.29 -12.11 -23.38
CA GLU A 14 16.62 -11.00 -24.28
C GLU A 14 16.29 -9.64 -23.68
N LEU A 15 15.18 -9.51 -22.94
CA LEU A 15 14.91 -8.36 -22.09
C LEU A 15 16.05 -8.14 -21.10
N ALA A 16 16.50 -9.18 -20.41
CA ALA A 16 17.65 -9.11 -19.51
C ALA A 16 18.93 -8.68 -20.26
N ALA A 17 19.22 -9.24 -21.44
CA ALA A 17 20.40 -8.88 -22.22
C ALA A 17 20.34 -7.43 -22.75
N MET A 18 19.15 -6.95 -23.15
CA MET A 18 18.93 -5.57 -23.55
C MET A 18 19.08 -4.63 -22.36
N LEU A 19 18.47 -4.94 -21.22
CA LEU A 19 18.62 -4.20 -19.98
C LEU A 19 20.07 -4.14 -19.53
N LEU A 20 20.85 -5.23 -19.68
CA LEU A 20 22.29 -5.25 -19.40
C LEU A 20 23.12 -4.41 -20.38
N ARG A 21 22.80 -4.43 -21.68
CA ARG A 21 23.46 -3.56 -22.67
C ARG A 21 23.13 -2.09 -22.39
N ALA A 22 21.88 -1.78 -22.09
CA ALA A 22 21.44 -0.46 -21.67
C ALA A 22 22.16 -0.05 -20.37
N ALA A 23 22.21 -0.93 -19.37
CA ALA A 23 22.96 -0.76 -18.11
C ALA A 23 24.41 -0.35 -18.35
N LYS A 24 25.08 -1.07 -19.24
CA LYS A 24 26.49 -0.86 -19.56
C LYS A 24 26.69 0.45 -20.30
N SER A 25 25.77 0.81 -21.19
CA SER A 25 25.81 2.10 -21.90
C SER A 25 25.66 3.31 -20.96
N ILE A 26 25.09 3.10 -19.76
CA ILE A 26 24.91 4.13 -18.74
C ILE A 26 25.72 3.88 -17.44
N GLY A 27 26.58 2.86 -17.39
CA GLY A 27 27.59 2.65 -16.33
C GLY A 27 27.18 1.89 -15.04
N LEU A 28 26.21 0.97 -15.04
CA LEU A 28 25.68 0.31 -13.82
C LEU A 28 26.25 -1.12 -13.51
N VAL A 29 26.18 -1.58 -12.23
CA VAL A 29 26.69 -2.89 -11.70
C VAL A 29 25.55 -3.81 -11.19
N VAL A 30 25.69 -5.16 -11.26
CA VAL A 30 24.57 -6.15 -11.34
C VAL A 30 24.76 -7.44 -10.46
N ARG A 31 23.73 -8.01 -9.73
CA ARG A 31 23.74 -9.29 -8.90
C ARG A 31 22.39 -10.08 -8.79
N GLN A 32 22.37 -11.45 -8.83
CA GLN A 32 21.30 -12.30 -9.49
C GLN A 32 20.46 -13.27 -8.63
N PRO A 33 19.11 -13.19 -8.72
CA PRO A 33 18.20 -14.36 -8.60
C PRO A 33 16.89 -14.26 -9.48
N PRO A 34 16.00 -15.29 -9.50
CA PRO A 34 15.08 -15.58 -10.62
C PRO A 34 13.56 -15.51 -10.29
N SER A 35 12.71 -15.33 -11.33
CA SER A 35 11.26 -15.70 -11.37
C SER A 35 10.61 -15.45 -12.77
N PRO A 36 9.29 -15.71 -13.02
CA PRO A 36 8.76 -16.24 -14.29
C PRO A 36 7.67 -15.38 -14.99
N GLU A 37 7.30 -15.86 -16.19
CA GLU A 37 6.18 -15.68 -17.16
C GLU A 37 5.33 -14.35 -17.32
N PRO A 38 4.98 -13.90 -18.56
CA PRO A 38 4.79 -12.54 -19.04
C PRO A 38 3.54 -12.38 -19.94
N SER A 39 3.44 -11.26 -20.65
CA SER A 39 2.22 -10.48 -20.87
C SER A 39 2.06 -10.02 -22.32
N ARG A 40 0.90 -9.47 -22.69
CA ARG A 40 0.68 -8.86 -24.02
C ARG A 40 1.44 -7.54 -24.26
N LEU A 41 2.31 -7.18 -23.33
CA LEU A 41 3.34 -6.13 -23.46
C LEU A 41 4.61 -6.66 -24.17
N ASP A 42 4.62 -7.93 -24.57
CA ASP A 42 5.83 -8.60 -25.00
C ASP A 42 6.12 -8.49 -26.52
N ASP A 43 7.33 -8.96 -26.86
CA ASP A 43 8.20 -8.68 -28.00
C ASP A 43 7.59 -8.42 -29.39
N TRP A 44 7.93 -7.23 -29.91
CA TRP A 44 7.58 -6.77 -31.26
C TRP A 44 8.74 -6.83 -32.27
N PHE A 45 9.99 -6.89 -31.78
CA PHE A 45 11.20 -6.72 -32.60
C PHE A 45 12.21 -7.86 -32.51
N LEU A 46 11.98 -8.81 -31.62
CA LEU A 46 12.93 -9.88 -31.33
C LEU A 46 12.47 -11.14 -32.06
N GLY A 47 13.07 -11.36 -33.24
CA GLY A 47 12.74 -12.49 -34.11
C GLY A 47 13.15 -13.82 -33.50
N SER A 48 12.19 -14.74 -33.38
CA SER A 48 12.40 -16.09 -32.86
C SER A 48 13.46 -16.86 -33.65
N ARG A 49 14.60 -17.12 -33.02
CA ARG A 49 15.45 -18.27 -33.35
C ARG A 49 16.44 -18.53 -32.22
N ARG A 50 16.21 -19.53 -31.36
CA ARG A 50 17.29 -20.07 -30.53
C ARG A 50 17.30 -21.59 -30.38
N ASP A 51 18.53 -22.07 -30.55
CA ASP A 51 19.03 -23.40 -30.25
C ASP A 51 19.21 -23.59 -28.74
N SER A 52 19.03 -24.83 -28.30
CA SER A 52 18.91 -25.30 -26.93
C SER A 52 20.21 -25.31 -26.12
N SER A 53 20.70 -24.17 -25.60
CA SER A 53 21.81 -24.18 -24.61
C SER A 53 21.99 -22.96 -23.70
N GLN A 54 20.99 -22.11 -23.43
CA GLN A 54 21.27 -20.84 -22.75
C GLN A 54 21.30 -20.83 -21.20
N PRO A 55 22.26 -20.08 -20.59
CA PRO A 55 22.39 -19.89 -19.14
C PRO A 55 21.35 -18.92 -18.57
N ARG A 56 21.09 -19.00 -17.27
CA ARG A 56 20.09 -18.20 -16.53
C ARG A 56 20.27 -16.68 -16.72
N PRO A 57 19.18 -15.89 -16.94
CA PRO A 57 19.28 -14.46 -17.24
C PRO A 57 19.86 -13.65 -16.09
N ALA A 58 20.95 -12.93 -16.34
CA ALA A 58 21.51 -11.99 -15.39
C ALA A 58 20.47 -10.93 -14.96
N PRO A 59 20.52 -10.48 -13.71
CA PRO A 59 19.53 -9.61 -13.09
C PRO A 59 19.69 -8.20 -13.65
N VAL A 60 18.66 -7.38 -13.50
CA VAL A 60 18.68 -6.01 -13.99
C VAL A 60 19.63 -5.18 -13.11
N PRO A 61 20.48 -4.32 -13.70
CA PRO A 61 21.27 -3.34 -12.92
C PRO A 61 20.42 -2.48 -11.98
N PHE A 62 21.02 -2.02 -10.89
CA PHE A 62 20.42 -0.97 -10.07
C PHE A 62 20.56 0.38 -10.78
N PHE A 63 19.45 1.09 -11.01
CA PHE A 63 19.44 2.42 -11.62
C PHE A 63 19.14 3.50 -10.56
N PRO A 64 20.15 4.30 -10.14
CA PRO A 64 20.04 5.22 -9.01
C PRO A 64 18.91 6.24 -9.13
N GLU A 65 18.66 6.77 -10.32
CA GLU A 65 17.69 7.83 -10.58
C GLU A 65 16.24 7.36 -10.31
N VAL A 66 15.96 6.08 -10.58
CA VAL A 66 14.67 5.47 -10.21
C VAL A 66 14.57 5.34 -8.70
N HIS A 67 15.66 4.96 -8.04
CA HIS A 67 15.70 4.86 -6.59
C HIS A 67 15.54 6.24 -5.90
N GLU A 68 16.16 7.29 -6.42
CA GLU A 68 16.01 8.65 -5.91
C GLU A 68 14.55 9.12 -5.97
N GLU A 69 13.84 8.81 -7.06
CA GLU A 69 12.43 9.16 -7.19
C GLU A 69 11.52 8.30 -6.31
N LEU A 70 11.83 7.01 -6.13
CA LEU A 70 11.14 6.12 -5.18
C LEU A 70 11.30 6.61 -3.73
N THR A 71 12.52 6.99 -3.35
CA THR A 71 12.87 7.33 -1.96
C THR A 71 12.64 8.80 -1.61
N LYS A 72 12.16 9.60 -2.56
CA LYS A 72 11.96 11.05 -2.38
C LYS A 72 11.11 11.42 -1.17
N THR A 73 10.13 10.59 -0.83
CA THR A 73 9.23 10.80 0.32
C THR A 73 9.67 10.07 1.59
N TRP A 74 10.69 9.23 1.51
CA TRP A 74 11.09 8.33 2.60
C TRP A 74 11.76 9.04 3.77
N LYS A 75 12.23 10.28 3.58
CA LYS A 75 12.82 11.10 4.65
C LYS A 75 11.79 11.57 5.68
N ALA A 76 10.53 11.73 5.27
CA ALA A 76 9.41 12.16 6.12
C ALA A 76 8.10 11.58 5.56
N PRO A 77 7.89 10.25 5.67
CA PRO A 77 6.89 9.54 4.89
C PRO A 77 5.44 9.86 5.30
N TYR A 78 5.21 10.36 6.52
CA TYR A 78 3.87 10.70 6.98
C TYR A 78 3.46 12.12 6.55
N SER A 79 4.32 13.10 6.78
CA SER A 79 4.05 14.52 6.55
C SER A 79 4.32 15.00 5.13
N THR A 80 5.19 14.32 4.37
CA THR A 80 5.50 14.75 3.01
C THR A 80 4.26 14.72 2.12
N ARG A 81 3.94 15.88 1.55
CA ARG A 81 2.91 16.05 0.53
C ARG A 81 3.59 16.20 -0.82
N THR A 82 3.45 15.19 -1.65
CA THR A 82 3.86 15.21 -3.06
C THR A 82 2.73 15.83 -3.88
N ARG A 83 3.04 16.92 -4.57
CA ARG A 83 2.16 17.42 -5.64
C ARG A 83 2.48 16.66 -6.93
N PRO A 84 1.49 16.34 -7.76
CA PRO A 84 1.75 15.81 -9.10
C PRO A 84 2.53 16.85 -9.91
N ASP A 85 3.69 16.47 -10.46
CA ASP A 85 4.48 17.36 -11.34
C ASP A 85 3.77 17.59 -12.68
N SER A 86 2.86 16.69 -13.08
CA SER A 86 2.11 16.79 -14.33
C SER A 86 0.75 16.11 -14.24
N PHE A 87 -0.31 16.90 -14.40
CA PHE A 87 -1.70 16.42 -14.44
C PHE A 87 -1.95 15.46 -15.61
N LEU A 88 -1.34 15.72 -16.77
CA LEU A 88 -1.50 14.92 -17.99
C LEU A 88 -0.93 13.51 -17.88
N LEU A 89 0.04 13.28 -17.00
CA LEU A 89 0.62 11.96 -16.77
C LEU A 89 -0.06 11.20 -15.63
N THR A 90 -0.90 11.85 -14.83
CA THR A 90 -1.47 11.26 -13.61
C THR A 90 -2.99 11.21 -13.61
N THR A 91 -3.64 11.85 -14.59
CA THR A 91 -5.09 11.87 -14.73
C THR A 91 -5.48 11.12 -15.97
N LEU A 92 -6.26 10.06 -15.78
CA LEU A 92 -6.86 9.28 -16.85
C LEU A 92 -8.33 9.66 -16.99
N ASP A 93 -8.79 9.81 -18.23
CA ASP A 93 -10.22 9.93 -18.52
C ASP A 93 -10.98 8.72 -17.95
N ASP A 94 -12.08 9.00 -17.24
CA ASP A 94 -12.84 7.99 -16.49
C ASP A 94 -12.02 7.18 -15.47
N GLY A 95 -10.85 7.66 -15.03
CA GLY A 95 -10.00 6.96 -14.06
C GLY A 95 -10.73 6.60 -12.76
N ALA A 96 -11.67 7.44 -12.31
CA ALA A 96 -12.53 7.16 -11.16
C ALA A 96 -13.46 5.96 -11.42
N ALA A 97 -14.10 5.90 -12.59
CA ALA A 97 -14.97 4.79 -12.98
C ALA A 97 -14.19 3.48 -13.19
N ARG A 98 -12.89 3.57 -13.52
CA ARG A 98 -11.96 2.44 -13.61
C ARG A 98 -11.35 2.02 -12.27
N GLY A 99 -11.65 2.73 -11.19
CA GLY A 99 -11.15 2.41 -9.84
C GLY A 99 -9.72 2.86 -9.58
N TYR A 100 -9.18 3.82 -10.32
CA TYR A 100 -7.82 4.34 -10.08
C TYR A 100 -7.76 5.51 -9.09
N VAL A 101 -8.90 6.07 -8.69
CA VAL A 101 -8.90 7.30 -7.88
C VAL A 101 -9.10 7.00 -6.40
N ASP A 102 -10.16 6.26 -6.07
CA ASP A 102 -10.61 6.03 -4.70
C ASP A 102 -10.77 4.55 -4.40
N VAL A 103 -10.48 4.18 -3.15
CA VAL A 103 -10.78 2.84 -2.63
C VAL A 103 -12.30 2.60 -2.71
N PRO A 104 -12.75 1.47 -3.26
CA PRO A 104 -14.16 1.09 -3.24
C PRO A 104 -14.73 1.13 -1.82
N GLN A 105 -15.93 1.71 -1.68
CA GLN A 105 -16.57 1.86 -0.39
C GLN A 105 -17.19 0.53 0.05
N VAL A 106 -17.13 0.22 1.35
CA VAL A 106 -17.84 -0.92 1.92
C VAL A 106 -19.35 -0.77 1.74
N GLU A 107 -20.02 -1.84 1.33
CA GLU A 107 -21.46 -1.87 1.16
C GLU A 107 -22.16 -1.65 2.50
N ARG A 108 -23.24 -0.87 2.47
CA ARG A 108 -24.00 -0.56 3.68
C ARG A 108 -24.51 -1.81 4.40
N ALA A 109 -24.98 -2.81 3.65
CA ALA A 109 -25.49 -4.05 4.21
C ALA A 109 -24.42 -4.74 5.08
N VAL A 110 -23.18 -4.81 4.58
CA VAL A 110 -22.03 -5.37 5.30
C VAL A 110 -21.68 -4.52 6.51
N ALA A 111 -21.60 -3.19 6.34
CA ALA A 111 -21.25 -2.28 7.42
C ALA A 111 -22.24 -2.31 8.59
N VAL A 112 -23.53 -2.43 8.33
CA VAL A 112 -24.58 -2.53 9.36
C VAL A 112 -24.39 -3.79 10.22
N HIS A 113 -23.94 -4.90 9.63
CA HIS A 113 -23.66 -6.12 10.39
C HIS A 113 -22.37 -6.04 11.20
N LEU A 114 -21.31 -5.44 10.65
CA LEU A 114 -20.00 -5.39 11.31
C LEU A 114 -19.90 -4.30 12.40
N CYS A 115 -20.56 -3.16 12.20
CA CYS A 115 -20.50 -2.01 13.12
C CYS A 115 -21.87 -1.33 13.23
N PRO A 116 -22.88 -1.99 13.85
CA PRO A 116 -24.28 -1.50 13.85
C PRO A 116 -24.45 -0.07 14.39
N GLN A 117 -23.67 0.29 15.42
CA GLN A 117 -23.71 1.61 16.05
C GLN A 117 -23.12 2.73 15.19
N ASN A 118 -22.19 2.40 14.28
CA ASN A 118 -21.50 3.38 13.44
C ASN A 118 -22.05 3.44 12.00
N ALA A 119 -22.79 2.42 11.58
CA ALA A 119 -23.43 2.33 10.28
C ALA A 119 -24.76 3.11 10.17
N THR A 120 -25.33 3.53 11.29
CA THR A 120 -26.64 4.21 11.39
C THR A 120 -26.56 5.73 11.59
N THR A 121 -25.37 6.33 11.44
CA THR A 121 -25.15 7.76 11.68
C THR A 121 -25.62 8.68 10.53
N TRP A 122 -25.86 9.96 10.85
CA TRP A 122 -26.60 11.02 10.10
C TRP A 122 -26.30 11.21 8.59
N ARG A 123 -25.27 10.60 7.99
CA ARG A 123 -24.94 10.79 6.55
C ARG A 123 -24.94 9.53 5.68
N ASN A 124 -25.50 8.42 6.15
CA ASN A 124 -25.58 7.15 5.38
C ASN A 124 -24.22 6.60 4.90
N ARG A 125 -23.10 7.03 5.49
CA ARG A 125 -21.76 6.47 5.21
C ARG A 125 -21.26 5.67 6.42
N PRO A 126 -20.90 4.39 6.24
CA PRO A 126 -20.22 3.62 7.27
C PRO A 126 -18.95 4.32 7.76
N HIS A 127 -18.71 4.26 9.07
CA HIS A 127 -17.49 4.77 9.68
C HIS A 127 -16.82 3.71 10.55
N LEU A 128 -15.49 3.69 10.52
CA LEU A 128 -14.70 2.80 11.36
C LEU A 128 -14.79 3.22 12.84
N PRO A 129 -14.82 2.25 13.77
CA PRO A 129 -15.17 2.49 15.17
C PRO A 129 -14.12 3.28 15.95
N SER A 130 -12.82 3.05 15.71
CA SER A 130 -11.75 3.67 16.48
C SER A 130 -11.00 4.74 15.68
N LYS A 131 -10.40 5.70 16.39
CA LYS A 131 -9.48 6.70 15.78
C LYS A 131 -8.31 6.01 15.08
N ALA A 132 -7.77 4.95 15.68
CA ALA A 132 -6.70 4.14 15.11
C ALA A 132 -7.10 3.53 13.75
N CYS A 133 -8.29 2.93 13.67
CA CYS A 133 -8.83 2.37 12.42
C CYS A 133 -9.10 3.45 11.36
N LYS A 134 -9.62 4.62 11.77
CA LYS A 134 -9.85 5.75 10.85
C LYS A 134 -8.54 6.23 10.21
N LEU A 135 -7.49 6.41 11.01
CA LEU A 135 -6.18 6.81 10.49
C LEU A 135 -5.59 5.73 9.57
N LEU A 136 -5.68 4.46 9.94
CA LEU A 136 -5.21 3.35 9.10
C LEU A 136 -5.94 3.30 7.75
N SER A 137 -7.26 3.52 7.74
CA SER A 137 -8.06 3.60 6.52
C SER A 137 -7.72 4.82 5.67
N ALA A 138 -7.44 5.98 6.27
CA ALA A 138 -6.98 7.16 5.55
C ALA A 138 -5.61 6.93 4.89
N LEU A 139 -4.69 6.26 5.59
CA LEU A 139 -3.40 5.87 5.03
C LEU A 139 -3.57 4.84 3.90
N ALA A 140 -4.46 3.86 4.06
CA ALA A 140 -4.78 2.90 3.00
C ALA A 140 -5.34 3.60 1.75
N ALA A 141 -6.24 4.57 1.92
CA ALA A 141 -6.76 5.38 0.83
C ALA A 141 -5.67 6.21 0.14
N LYS A 142 -4.75 6.79 0.91
CA LYS A 142 -3.57 7.52 0.38
C LYS A 142 -2.67 6.61 -0.45
N ALA A 143 -2.36 5.41 0.05
CA ALA A 143 -1.56 4.41 -0.66
C ALA A 143 -2.27 3.95 -1.95
N TYR A 144 -3.57 3.67 -1.88
CA TYR A 144 -4.36 3.27 -3.04
C TYR A 144 -4.38 4.35 -4.13
N SER A 145 -4.62 5.61 -3.76
CA SER A 145 -4.61 6.73 -4.70
C SER A 145 -3.24 6.91 -5.36
N ALA A 146 -2.15 6.75 -4.60
CA ALA A 146 -0.80 6.77 -5.16
C ALA A 146 -0.55 5.59 -6.13
N ALA A 147 -1.04 4.39 -5.82
CA ALA A 147 -0.97 3.25 -6.74
C ALA A 147 -1.77 3.53 -8.03
N GLY A 148 -2.94 4.14 -7.91
CA GLY A 148 -3.76 4.56 -9.04
C GLY A 148 -3.12 5.67 -9.90
N GLN A 149 -2.34 6.58 -9.31
CA GLN A 149 -1.50 7.52 -10.05
C GLN A 149 -0.39 6.82 -10.82
N ALA A 150 0.25 5.81 -10.22
CA ALA A 150 1.24 4.99 -10.90
C ALA A 150 0.61 4.25 -12.10
N ALA A 151 -0.56 3.62 -11.91
CA ALA A 151 -1.30 2.96 -12.97
C ALA A 151 -1.72 3.95 -14.08
N SER A 152 -2.20 5.13 -13.71
CA SER A 152 -2.58 6.18 -14.67
C SER A 152 -1.40 6.64 -15.50
N ALA A 153 -0.19 6.72 -14.93
CA ALA A 153 1.03 7.07 -15.66
C ALA A 153 1.53 5.98 -16.62
N LEU A 154 1.17 4.71 -16.39
CA LEU A 154 1.48 3.63 -17.33
C LEU A 154 0.68 3.74 -18.64
N HIS A 155 -0.51 4.34 -18.64
CA HIS A 155 -1.31 4.52 -19.85
C HIS A 155 -0.63 5.40 -20.92
N PRO A 156 -0.24 6.66 -20.65
CA PRO A 156 0.48 7.47 -21.62
C PRO A 156 1.84 6.86 -21.94
N MET A 157 2.52 6.21 -21.00
CA MET A 157 3.78 5.50 -21.27
C MET A 157 3.59 4.40 -22.33
N ALA A 158 2.56 3.57 -22.19
CA ALA A 158 2.24 2.51 -23.14
C ALA A 158 1.87 3.08 -24.52
N ILE A 159 1.04 4.14 -24.57
CA ILE A 159 0.69 4.82 -25.84
C ILE A 159 1.95 5.32 -26.54
N LEU A 160 2.85 5.99 -25.81
CA LEU A 160 4.09 6.53 -26.34
C LEU A 160 5.04 5.42 -26.81
N GLN A 161 5.15 4.32 -26.06
CA GLN A 161 6.00 3.17 -26.44
C GLN A 161 5.47 2.43 -27.67
N VAL A 162 4.14 2.26 -27.80
CA VAL A 162 3.51 1.68 -29.00
C VAL A 162 3.75 2.58 -30.22
N HIS A 163 3.58 3.89 -30.06
CA HIS A 163 3.88 4.86 -31.12
C HIS A 163 5.36 4.81 -31.52
N GLN A 164 6.26 4.74 -30.54
CA GLN A 164 7.70 4.59 -30.77
C GLN A 164 8.03 3.32 -31.56
N ALA A 165 7.41 2.19 -31.23
CA ALA A 165 7.56 0.95 -31.97
C ALA A 165 7.08 1.08 -33.43
N GLN A 166 5.90 1.66 -33.66
CA GLN A 166 5.37 1.87 -34.99
C GLN A 166 6.28 2.77 -35.85
N ALA A 167 6.75 3.88 -35.28
CA ALA A 167 7.67 4.80 -35.97
C ALA A 167 9.02 4.12 -36.29
N LEU A 168 9.55 3.29 -35.39
CA LEU A 168 10.77 2.51 -35.65
C LEU A 168 10.59 1.49 -36.78
N LYS A 169 9.42 0.83 -36.84
CA LYS A 169 9.09 -0.08 -37.94
C LYS A 169 9.02 0.65 -39.28
N GLN A 170 8.39 1.82 -39.32
CA GLN A 170 8.31 2.64 -40.55
C GLN A 170 9.69 3.09 -41.03
N LEU A 171 10.57 3.51 -40.12
CA LEU A 171 11.96 3.86 -40.45
C LEU A 171 12.75 2.67 -41.01
N HIS A 172 12.47 1.46 -40.54
CA HIS A 172 13.08 0.24 -41.06
C HIS A 172 12.58 -0.09 -42.48
N GLU A 173 11.30 0.17 -42.78
CA GLU A 173 10.64 -0.17 -44.05
C GLU A 173 10.83 0.88 -45.17
N GLY A 174 11.22 2.13 -44.88
CA GLY A 174 11.44 3.14 -45.92
C GLY A 174 11.82 4.54 -45.41
N ARG A 175 12.42 5.36 -46.29
CA ARG A 175 13.27 6.55 -46.02
C ARG A 175 13.02 7.32 -44.70
N PRO A 176 14.08 7.59 -43.91
CA PRO A 176 13.98 8.37 -42.68
C PRO A 176 13.60 9.82 -42.98
N ASP A 177 12.37 10.19 -42.64
CA ASP A 177 12.02 11.60 -42.50
C ASP A 177 12.70 12.15 -41.24
N LYS A 178 13.36 13.31 -41.39
CA LYS A 178 13.98 14.04 -40.29
C LYS A 178 12.95 14.39 -39.20
N GLY A 179 11.67 14.55 -39.58
CA GLY A 179 10.55 14.72 -38.67
C GLY A 179 10.35 13.55 -37.70
N VAL A 180 10.36 12.32 -38.21
CA VAL A 180 10.13 11.09 -37.41
C VAL A 180 11.22 10.89 -36.35
N MET A 181 12.48 11.16 -36.67
CA MET A 181 13.57 11.07 -35.69
C MET A 181 13.43 12.09 -34.55
N GLN A 182 12.97 13.31 -34.86
CA GLN A 182 12.72 14.33 -33.85
C GLN A 182 11.51 13.98 -32.97
N GLU A 183 10.48 13.41 -33.58
CA GLU A 183 9.30 12.91 -32.88
C GLU A 183 9.66 11.75 -31.93
N LEU A 184 10.42 10.76 -32.40
CA LEU A 184 10.91 9.64 -31.57
C LEU A 184 11.67 10.11 -30.33
N ARG A 185 12.55 11.12 -30.46
CA ARG A 185 13.25 11.73 -29.31
C ARG A 185 12.28 12.38 -28.33
N THR A 186 11.28 13.08 -28.85
CA THR A 186 10.26 13.77 -28.05
C THR A 186 9.40 12.77 -27.29
N VAL A 187 8.93 11.72 -27.97
CA VAL A 187 8.16 10.61 -27.40
C VAL A 187 8.94 9.88 -26.31
N THR A 188 10.23 9.59 -26.57
CA THR A 188 11.13 8.97 -25.58
C THR A 188 11.27 9.85 -24.32
N ASN A 189 11.44 11.16 -24.48
CA ASN A 189 11.51 12.09 -23.35
C ASN A 189 10.22 12.08 -22.51
N PHE A 190 9.05 12.01 -23.14
CA PHE A 190 7.78 11.91 -22.43
C PHE A 190 7.60 10.55 -21.76
N ALA A 191 8.02 9.45 -22.39
CA ALA A 191 8.00 8.11 -21.78
C ALA A 191 8.88 8.07 -20.52
N LEU A 192 10.10 8.64 -20.57
CA LEU A 192 10.97 8.77 -19.39
C LEU A 192 10.33 9.60 -18.26
N ARG A 193 9.62 10.68 -18.60
CA ARG A 193 8.85 11.47 -17.60
C ARG A 193 7.70 10.65 -17.01
N ALA A 194 7.02 9.84 -17.80
CA ALA A 194 5.98 8.93 -17.31
C ALA A 194 6.57 7.89 -16.34
N THR A 195 7.70 7.25 -16.69
CA THR A 195 8.43 6.33 -15.80
C THR A 195 8.82 7.00 -14.48
N LYS A 196 9.30 8.24 -14.53
CA LYS A 196 9.63 9.04 -13.35
C LYS A 196 8.42 9.24 -12.42
N VAL A 197 7.26 9.59 -13.00
CA VAL A 197 6.00 9.75 -12.25
C VAL A 197 5.54 8.43 -11.65
N THR A 198 5.62 7.33 -12.40
CA THR A 198 5.30 5.98 -11.91
C THR A 198 6.19 5.60 -10.72
N ALA A 199 7.51 5.75 -10.85
CA ALA A 199 8.47 5.46 -9.78
C ALA A 199 8.17 6.27 -8.52
N ARG A 200 7.94 7.58 -8.64
CA ARG A 200 7.59 8.41 -7.49
C ARG A 200 6.29 8.01 -6.82
N SER A 201 5.28 7.65 -7.62
CA SER A 201 3.97 7.23 -7.11
C SER A 201 4.08 5.92 -6.35
N LEU A 202 4.82 4.94 -6.87
CA LEU A 202 5.17 3.70 -6.16
C LEU A 202 5.96 3.98 -4.87
N GLY A 203 6.88 4.93 -4.91
CA GLY A 203 7.63 5.37 -3.73
C GLY A 203 6.73 5.86 -2.60
N GLN A 204 5.66 6.59 -2.94
CA GLN A 204 4.63 7.05 -2.01
C GLN A 204 3.78 5.90 -1.45
N VAL A 205 3.46 4.89 -2.28
CA VAL A 205 2.78 3.68 -1.82
C VAL A 205 3.61 3.01 -0.73
N MET A 206 4.89 2.74 -1.03
CA MET A 206 5.81 2.09 -0.09
C MET A 206 5.97 2.90 1.20
N ALA A 207 6.17 4.21 1.07
CA ALA A 207 6.27 5.11 2.22
C ALA A 207 5.02 5.08 3.09
N THR A 208 3.84 5.13 2.47
CA THR A 208 2.56 5.11 3.19
C THR A 208 2.33 3.78 3.89
N MET A 209 2.72 2.65 3.27
CA MET A 209 2.64 1.34 3.90
C MET A 209 3.56 1.22 5.13
N VAL A 210 4.78 1.76 5.06
CA VAL A 210 5.66 1.81 6.25
C VAL A 210 5.03 2.64 7.38
N VAL A 211 4.40 3.76 7.05
CA VAL A 211 3.66 4.58 8.03
C VAL A 211 2.47 3.82 8.62
N GLN A 212 1.76 3.00 7.83
CA GLN A 212 0.68 2.14 8.32
C GLN A 212 1.21 1.14 9.36
N GLU A 213 2.31 0.46 9.07
CA GLU A 213 2.95 -0.47 10.00
C GLU A 213 3.40 0.25 11.28
N ARG A 214 4.06 1.40 11.16
CA ARG A 214 4.43 2.21 12.33
C ARG A 214 3.22 2.60 13.17
N HIS A 215 2.13 3.02 12.54
CA HIS A 215 0.91 3.38 13.24
C HIS A 215 0.33 2.20 14.03
N LEU A 216 0.34 0.98 13.47
CA LEU A 216 -0.10 -0.22 14.18
C LEU A 216 0.71 -0.45 15.46
N TRP A 217 2.05 -0.40 15.37
CA TRP A 217 2.93 -0.58 16.53
C TRP A 217 2.80 0.54 17.55
N LEU A 218 2.70 1.79 17.11
CA LEU A 218 2.55 2.95 17.99
C LEU A 218 1.19 3.00 18.71
N ASN A 219 0.16 2.32 18.19
CA ASN A 219 -1.12 2.17 18.91
C ASN A 219 -1.03 1.24 20.13
N LEU A 220 0.01 0.41 20.22
CA LEU A 220 0.29 -0.39 21.41
C LEU A 220 0.99 0.43 22.51
N ALA A 221 1.59 1.57 22.14
CA ALA A 221 2.26 2.45 23.08
C ALA A 221 1.26 3.42 23.75
N GLN A 222 1.43 3.65 25.05
CA GLN A 222 0.65 4.63 25.82
C GLN A 222 1.17 6.05 25.58
N MET A 223 1.19 6.50 24.33
CA MET A 223 1.73 7.79 23.91
C MET A 223 0.63 8.69 23.34
N ALA A 224 0.77 10.00 23.53
CA ALA A 224 -0.11 10.97 22.90
C ALA A 224 0.09 10.96 21.38
N ASP A 225 -0.97 11.25 20.63
CA ASP A 225 -0.91 11.19 19.16
C ASP A 225 0.02 12.27 18.56
N THR A 226 0.23 13.38 19.27
CA THR A 226 1.22 14.40 18.87
C THR A 226 2.63 13.86 18.88
N ASP A 227 2.96 13.04 19.88
CA ASP A 227 4.30 12.51 20.09
C ASP A 227 4.59 11.36 19.12
N LYS A 228 3.54 10.69 18.62
CA LYS A 228 3.67 9.64 17.60
C LYS A 228 4.13 10.18 16.24
N VAL A 229 3.90 11.46 15.94
CA VAL A 229 4.15 12.03 14.60
C VAL A 229 5.63 11.94 14.23
N CYS A 230 6.55 12.21 15.15
CA CYS A 230 7.99 12.12 14.84
C CYS A 230 8.42 10.69 14.47
N PHE A 231 7.83 9.67 15.10
CA PHE A 231 8.09 8.27 14.76
C PHE A 231 7.43 7.85 13.44
N LEU A 232 6.24 8.37 13.13
CA LEU A 232 5.61 8.17 11.83
C LEU A 232 6.47 8.78 10.71
N ASP A 233 7.12 9.92 10.96
CA ASP A 233 8.00 10.62 10.03
C ASP A 233 9.47 10.19 10.05
N ALA A 234 9.87 9.26 10.91
CA ALA A 234 11.26 8.78 10.93
C ALA A 234 11.72 8.33 9.52
N PRO A 235 12.96 8.61 9.08
CA PRO A 235 13.41 8.16 7.77
C PRO A 235 13.28 6.65 7.60
N ILE A 236 12.86 6.20 6.41
CA ILE A 236 12.80 4.76 6.12
C ILE A 236 14.22 4.24 5.94
N SER A 237 14.61 3.26 6.76
CA SER A 237 15.93 2.63 6.77
C SER A 237 15.80 1.12 6.71
N GLN A 238 16.82 0.44 6.17
CA GLN A 238 16.92 -1.02 6.18
C GLN A 238 17.29 -1.57 7.57
N ALA A 239 17.72 -0.72 8.51
CA ALA A 239 18.07 -1.13 9.87
C ALA A 239 16.85 -1.60 10.70
N GLY A 240 15.66 -1.08 10.39
CA GLY A 240 14.42 -1.45 11.08
C GLY A 240 13.29 -0.46 10.84
N LEU A 241 12.07 -0.83 11.26
CA LEU A 241 10.86 -0.05 11.00
C LEU A 241 10.93 1.39 11.51
N PHE A 242 11.57 1.62 12.65
CA PHE A 242 11.79 2.95 13.25
C PHE A 242 13.21 3.49 13.00
N GLY A 243 14.10 2.70 12.41
CA GLY A 243 15.47 3.12 12.09
C GLY A 243 16.22 3.69 13.29
N ASP A 244 16.90 4.81 13.09
CA ASP A 244 17.77 5.44 14.09
C ASP A 244 16.99 6.19 15.19
N THR A 245 15.65 6.16 15.19
CA THR A 245 14.82 6.81 16.23
C THR A 245 14.47 5.86 17.38
N VAL A 246 15.07 4.66 17.44
CA VAL A 246 14.76 3.65 18.46
C VAL A 246 15.24 4.11 19.85
N GLU A 247 16.38 4.79 19.94
CA GLU A 247 16.88 5.38 21.18
C GLU A 247 15.92 6.45 21.72
N ASP A 248 15.44 7.34 20.85
CA ASP A 248 14.44 8.36 21.20
C ASP A 248 13.13 7.71 21.67
N PHE A 249 12.71 6.63 21.01
CA PHE A 249 11.53 5.85 21.39
C PHE A 249 11.67 5.27 22.81
N ALA A 250 12.83 4.67 23.11
CA ALA A 250 13.11 4.10 24.42
C ALA A 250 13.11 5.17 25.52
N GLN A 251 13.67 6.37 25.24
CA GLN A 251 13.66 7.48 26.19
C GLN A 251 12.25 8.00 26.46
N GLN A 252 11.44 8.21 25.42
CA GLN A 252 10.06 8.67 25.58
C GLN A 252 9.18 7.64 26.31
N PHE A 253 9.32 6.36 25.98
CA PHE A 253 8.61 5.29 26.68
C PHE A 253 8.98 5.24 28.18
N SER A 254 10.28 5.38 28.49
CA SER A 254 10.76 5.47 29.87
C SER A 254 10.16 6.67 30.61
N ALA A 255 10.09 7.84 29.95
CA ALA A 255 9.51 9.04 30.53
C ALA A 255 8.02 8.87 30.86
N VAL A 256 7.24 8.29 29.92
CA VAL A 256 5.82 7.98 30.14
C VAL A 256 5.65 7.00 31.29
N GLN A 257 6.45 5.92 31.34
CA GLN A 257 6.37 4.95 32.42
C GLN A 257 6.67 5.59 33.78
N LYS A 258 7.71 6.43 33.87
CA LYS A 258 8.04 7.18 35.08
C LYS A 258 6.89 8.11 35.51
N GLN A 259 6.23 8.77 34.55
CA GLN A 259 5.09 9.62 34.83
C GLN A 259 3.88 8.82 35.34
N ILE A 260 3.59 7.66 34.74
CA ILE A 260 2.52 6.77 35.19
C ILE A 260 2.78 6.29 36.63
N GLU A 261 4.00 5.85 36.93
CA GLU A 261 4.37 5.44 38.28
C GLU A 261 4.29 6.62 39.28
N ALA A 262 4.77 7.81 38.90
CA ALA A 262 4.65 9.00 39.74
C ALA A 262 3.17 9.35 40.04
N ILE A 263 2.28 9.25 39.05
CA ILE A 263 0.84 9.48 39.24
C ILE A 263 0.22 8.43 40.17
N LYS A 264 0.61 7.15 40.06
CA LYS A 264 0.16 6.10 40.99
C LYS A 264 0.56 6.40 42.43
N HIS A 265 1.72 7.01 42.64
CA HIS A 265 2.19 7.41 43.97
C HIS A 265 1.49 8.66 44.54
N ILE A 266 0.90 9.50 43.68
CA ILE A 266 0.18 10.73 44.08
C ILE A 266 -1.31 10.46 44.32
N LEU A 267 -1.90 9.47 43.66
CA LEU A 267 -3.29 9.09 43.88
C LEU A 267 -3.45 8.35 45.21
N PRO A 268 -4.36 8.80 46.11
CA PRO A 268 -4.65 8.06 47.34
C PRO A 268 -5.16 6.67 46.96
N ARG A 269 -4.44 5.63 47.40
CA ARG A 269 -4.87 4.25 47.28
C ARG A 269 -6.25 4.16 47.93
N ARG A 270 -7.30 4.01 47.12
CA ARG A 270 -8.66 3.78 47.63
C ARG A 270 -8.56 2.50 48.45
N GLU A 271 -8.53 2.66 49.78
CA GLU A 271 -8.49 1.52 50.68
C GLU A 271 -9.64 0.61 50.29
N SER A 272 -9.30 -0.64 49.98
CA SER A 272 -10.27 -1.70 49.84
C SER A 272 -11.01 -1.77 51.17
N ILE A 273 -12.19 -1.15 51.24
CA ILE A 273 -13.14 -1.37 52.32
C ILE A 273 -13.39 -2.87 52.32
N LYS A 274 -12.82 -3.56 53.32
CA LYS A 274 -13.12 -4.96 53.60
C LYS A 274 -14.65 -5.07 53.69
N PRO A 275 -15.32 -5.93 52.91
CA PRO A 275 -16.72 -6.19 53.18
C PRO A 275 -16.85 -6.72 54.62
N PRO A 276 -17.83 -6.24 55.40
CA PRO A 276 -18.02 -6.69 56.78
C PRO A 276 -18.29 -8.20 56.81
N PRO A 277 -17.86 -8.92 57.87
CA PRO A 277 -18.00 -10.36 57.95
C PRO A 277 -19.49 -10.74 57.89
N ALA A 278 -19.81 -11.67 56.98
CA ALA A 278 -21.13 -12.24 56.84
C ALA A 278 -21.57 -12.87 58.18
N LYS A 279 -22.71 -12.41 58.71
CA LYS A 279 -23.36 -13.06 59.85
C LYS A 279 -23.87 -14.45 59.41
N PRO A 280 -23.74 -15.49 60.26
CA PRO A 280 -24.21 -16.82 59.90
C PRO A 280 -25.73 -16.83 59.75
N SER A 281 -26.16 -17.23 58.54
CA SER A 281 -27.57 -17.43 58.20
C SER A 281 -28.13 -18.57 59.07
N SER A 282 -29.06 -18.24 59.96
CA SER A 282 -29.87 -19.24 60.65
C SER A 282 -31.00 -19.67 59.71
N ALA A 283 -30.98 -20.95 59.35
CA ALA A 283 -32.06 -21.58 58.63
C ALA A 283 -33.30 -21.70 59.54
N ARG A 284 -34.45 -21.14 59.11
CA ARG A 284 -35.76 -21.72 59.46
C ARG A 284 -36.83 -21.45 58.39
N ARG A 285 -36.90 -22.42 57.47
CA ARG A 285 -38.04 -23.04 56.77
C ARG A 285 -39.46 -22.43 56.87
N ARG A 286 -40.10 -22.53 55.67
CA ARG A 286 -41.54 -22.68 55.30
C ARG A 286 -42.28 -21.35 55.04
N GLY A 287 -42.94 -21.12 53.90
CA GLY A 287 -43.20 -21.92 52.70
C GLY A 287 -44.15 -21.15 51.78
N GLY A 288 -44.09 -21.41 50.48
CA GLY A 288 -45.03 -20.89 49.48
C GLY A 288 -44.45 -20.98 48.06
N PRO A 289 -45.05 -21.73 47.12
CA PRO A 289 -44.51 -21.90 45.77
C PRO A 289 -44.93 -20.72 44.86
N PRO A 290 -44.11 -20.30 43.88
CA PRO A 290 -44.60 -19.47 42.80
C PRO A 290 -45.33 -20.34 41.77
N ALA A 291 -46.53 -19.90 41.39
CA ALA A 291 -47.32 -20.46 40.32
C ALA A 291 -46.58 -20.36 38.97
N ALA A 292 -46.68 -21.42 38.17
CA ALA A 292 -46.26 -21.45 36.79
C ALA A 292 -47.13 -20.49 35.94
N SER A 293 -46.51 -19.80 34.99
CA SER A 293 -47.23 -19.17 33.87
C SER A 293 -46.43 -19.34 32.58
N THR A 294 -47.10 -20.07 31.70
CA THR A 294 -46.90 -20.58 30.34
C THR A 294 -46.09 -19.72 29.34
N PRO A 295 -45.34 -20.34 28.40
CA PRO A 295 -44.70 -19.63 27.29
C PRO A 295 -45.70 -19.26 26.16
N ALA A 296 -45.42 -18.15 25.47
CA ALA A 296 -46.20 -17.64 24.33
C ALA A 296 -46.07 -18.52 23.06
N PRO A 297 -47.09 -18.55 22.17
CA PRO A 297 -47.08 -19.40 20.98
C PRO A 297 -46.27 -18.78 19.82
N PRO A 298 -45.73 -19.61 18.90
CA PRO A 298 -44.94 -19.15 17.75
C PRO A 298 -45.81 -18.56 16.61
N PRO A 299 -45.24 -17.67 15.76
CA PRO A 299 -45.96 -17.01 14.67
C PRO A 299 -46.22 -17.94 13.47
N PRO A 300 -47.27 -17.67 12.66
CA PRO A 300 -47.67 -18.50 11.53
C PRO A 300 -46.73 -18.34 10.31
N PRO A 301 -46.59 -19.38 9.46
CA PRO A 301 -45.77 -19.34 8.25
C PRO A 301 -46.39 -18.54 7.10
N PRO A 302 -45.56 -17.99 6.17
CA PRO A 302 -46.02 -17.13 5.10
C PRO A 302 -46.76 -17.88 3.97
N PRO A 303 -47.67 -17.19 3.24
CA PRO A 303 -48.47 -17.78 2.17
C PRO A 303 -47.65 -18.09 0.91
N LYS A 304 -48.10 -19.11 0.17
CA LYS A 304 -47.52 -19.59 -1.11
C LYS A 304 -47.75 -18.62 -2.25
#